data_AF-A0A965XL34-F1
#
_entry.id   AF-A0A965XL34-F1
#
_cell.length_a   1.000
_cell.length_b   1.000
_cell.length_c   1.000
_cell.angle_alpha   90.00
_cell.angle_beta   90.00
_cell.angle_gamma   90.00
#
_symmetry.space_group_name_H-M   'P 1'
#
loop_
_entity.id
_entity.type
_entity.pdbx_description
1 polymer ?
#
loop_
_entity_poly.entity_id
_entity_poly.type
_entity_poly.pdbx_seq_one_letter_code
_entity_poly.pdbx_strand_id
1 'polypeptide(L)' 'MEVYKVIGCEMKNKGVTQTWVVNEANALDKSLNLTNNKLSAILSGKRKIAGEEFIALCRVLGLETHNFISKEKNASKAS' A
#
# COMPACT_ATOMS: atom_id res chain seq x y z
N MET A 1 4.03 0.82 -12.41
CA MET A 1 3.43 1.81 -11.49
C MET A 1 4.05 1.59 -10.12
N GLU A 2 4.51 2.62 -9.42
CA GLU A 2 5.12 2.44 -8.10
C GLU A 2 4.06 2.29 -7.02
N VAL A 3 4.21 1.27 -6.15
CA VAL A 3 3.23 0.89 -5.12
C VAL A 3 2.76 2.09 -4.28
N TYR A 4 3.71 2.91 -3.82
CA TYR A 4 3.41 4.05 -2.96
C TYR A 4 2.58 5.15 -3.66
N LYS A 5 2.67 5.27 -4.99
CA LYS A 5 1.84 6.22 -5.77
C LYS A 5 0.38 5.78 -5.81
N VAL A 6 0.13 4.47 -5.95
CA VAL A 6 -1.23 3.91 -5.92
C VAL A 6 -1.85 4.09 -4.55
N ILE A 7 -1.11 3.76 -3.48
CA ILE A 7 -1.55 3.95 -2.09
C ILE A 7 -1.91 5.43 -1.87
N GLY A 8 -1.03 6.35 -2.24
CA GLY A 8 -1.29 7.79 -2.10
C GLY A 8 -2.46 8.30 -2.93
N CYS A 9 -2.70 7.72 -4.11
CA CYS A 9 -3.87 8.03 -4.94
C CYS A 9 -5.16 7.55 -4.26
N GLU A 10 -5.17 6.31 -3.77
CA GLU A 10 -6.35 5.73 -3.15
C GLU A 10 -6.73 6.44 -1.85
N MET A 11 -5.75 6.88 -1.07
CA MET A 11 -5.99 7.74 0.10
C MET A 11 -6.74 9.03 -0.29
N LYS A 12 -6.33 9.67 -1.40
CA LYS A 12 -7.00 10.88 -1.92
C LYS A 12 -8.41 10.57 -2.43
N ASN A 13 -8.58 9.47 -3.18
CA ASN A 13 -9.87 9.03 -3.70
C ASN A 13 -10.90 8.80 -2.58
N LYS A 14 -10.45 8.25 -1.45
CA LYS A 14 -11.29 8.01 -0.27
C LYS A 14 -11.42 9.22 0.66
N GLY A 15 -10.66 10.30 0.44
CA GLY A 15 -10.67 11.47 1.33
C GLY A 15 -10.12 11.19 2.73
N VAL A 16 -9.25 10.19 2.89
CA VAL A 16 -8.70 9.79 4.21
C VAL A 16 -7.35 10.43 4.47
N THR A 17 -7.09 10.77 5.73
CA THR A 17 -5.83 11.37 6.18
C THR A 17 -4.77 10.31 6.46
N GLN A 18 -3.49 10.70 6.51
CA GLN A 18 -2.41 9.82 6.97
C GLN A 18 -2.67 9.30 8.40
N THR A 19 -3.14 10.17 9.29
CA THR A 19 -3.47 9.80 10.68
C THR A 19 -4.55 8.73 10.73
N TRP A 20 -5.60 8.86 9.93
CA TRP A 20 -6.66 7.85 9.86
C TRP A 20 -6.10 6.50 9.38
N VAL A 21 -5.34 6.49 8.29
CA VAL A 21 -4.74 5.27 7.73
C VAL A 21 -3.78 4.61 8.73
N VAL A 22 -2.98 5.40 9.45
CA VAL A 22 -2.07 4.91 10.49
C VAL A 22 -2.84 4.25 11.64
N ASN A 23 -3.91 4.88 12.10
CA ASN A 23 -4.74 4.35 13.17
C ASN A 23 -5.41 3.04 12.76
N GLU A 24 -6.01 2.98 11.58
CA GLU A 24 -6.67 1.77 11.08
C GLU A 24 -5.67 0.64 10.81
N ALA A 25 -4.50 0.94 10.25
CA ALA A 25 -3.46 -0.06 10.02
C ALA A 25 -2.96 -0.66 11.34
N ASN A 26 -2.69 0.18 12.34
CA ASN A 26 -2.26 -0.28 13.66
C ASN A 26 -3.38 -0.97 14.45
N ALA A 27 -4.65 -0.67 14.15
CA ALA A 27 -5.80 -1.38 14.73
C ALA A 27 -5.91 -2.81 14.17
N LEU A 28 -5.59 -3.01 12.88
CA LEU A 28 -5.50 -4.34 12.27
C LEU A 28 -4.30 -5.12 12.81
N ASP A 29 -3.14 -4.47 12.94
CA ASP A 29 -1.94 -5.10 13.47
C ASP A 29 -1.06 -4.08 14.22
N LYS A 30 -1.04 -4.23 15.55
CA LYS A 30 -0.28 -3.35 16.45
C LYS A 30 1.23 -3.50 16.29
N SER A 31 1.72 -4.62 15.75
CA SER A 31 3.14 -4.89 15.58
C SER A 31 3.79 -4.01 14.50
N LEU A 32 2.98 -3.52 13.54
CA LEU A 32 3.43 -2.60 12.49
C LEU A 32 4.09 -1.34 13.05
N ASN A 33 3.56 -0.87 14.20
CA ASN A 33 3.98 0.37 14.85
C ASN A 33 4.12 1.49 13.80
N LEU A 34 3.11 1.61 12.93
CA LEU A 34 3.11 2.56 11.84
C LEU A 34 2.94 3.96 12.43
N THR A 35 3.69 4.93 11.91
CA THR A 35 3.59 6.33 12.33
C THR A 35 3.35 7.20 11.11
N ASN A 36 2.84 8.42 11.30
CA ASN A 36 2.69 9.38 10.21
C ASN A 36 4.03 9.64 9.49
N ASN A 37 5.14 9.68 10.23
CA ASN A 37 6.47 9.84 9.64
C ASN A 37 6.86 8.64 8.77
N LYS A 38 6.60 7.41 9.25
CA LYS A 38 6.83 6.17 8.47
C LYS A 38 5.97 6.14 7.21
N LEU A 39 4.68 6.44 7.32
CA LEU A 39 3.76 6.47 6.18
C LEU A 39 4.16 7.56 5.17
N SER A 40 4.50 8.76 5.64
CA SER A 40 5.01 9.85 4.78
C SER A 40 6.29 9.46 4.03
N ALA A 41 7.23 8.79 4.70
CA ALA A 41 8.44 8.27 4.07
C ALA A 41 8.15 7.20 3.01
N ILE A 42 7.15 6.35 3.22
CA ILE A 42 6.66 5.37 2.22
C ILE A 42 6.05 6.12 1.03
N LEU A 43 5.11 7.05 1.28
CA LEU A 43 4.39 7.80 0.24
C LEU A 43 5.29 8.69 -0.61
N SER A 44 6.43 9.12 -0.07
CA SER A 44 7.44 9.90 -0.80
C SER A 44 8.51 9.02 -1.48
N GLY A 45 8.40 7.69 -1.39
CA GLY A 45 9.37 6.76 -1.95
C GLY A 45 10.73 6.74 -1.23
N LYS A 46 10.88 7.47 -0.12
CA LYS A 46 12.11 7.53 0.68
C LYS A 46 12.36 6.26 1.49
N ARG A 47 11.30 5.48 1.74
CA ARG A 47 11.35 4.23 2.49
C ARG A 47 10.66 3.13 1.70
N LYS A 48 11.27 1.94 1.66
CA LYS A 48 10.62 0.73 1.16
C LYS A 48 9.52 0.31 2.13
N ILE A 49 8.36 -0.02 1.57
CA ILE A 49 7.23 -0.59 2.31
C ILE A 49 7.56 -2.04 2.70
N ALA A 50 7.37 -2.41 3.97
CA ALA A 50 7.49 -3.79 4.40
C ALA A 50 6.28 -4.61 3.93
N GLY A 51 6.41 -5.93 3.85
CA GLY A 51 5.34 -6.82 3.37
C GLY A 51 4.06 -6.72 4.22
N GLU A 52 4.20 -6.71 5.54
CA GLU A 52 3.07 -6.57 6.47
C GLU A 52 2.42 -5.17 6.38
N GLU A 53 3.24 -4.12 6.27
CA GLU A 53 2.75 -2.75 6.04
C GLU A 53 1.95 -2.65 4.73
N PHE A 54 2.42 -3.32 3.67
CA PHE A 54 1.73 -3.38 2.38
C PHE A 54 0.38 -4.09 2.48
N ILE A 55 0.33 -5.25 3.14
CA ILE A 55 -0.91 -6.01 3.34
C ILE A 55 -1.91 -5.20 4.17
N ALA A 56 -1.47 -4.57 5.26
CA ALA A 56 -2.33 -3.76 6.11
C ALA A 56 -2.87 -2.53 5.37
N LEU A 57 -2.02 -1.80 4.65
CA LEU A 57 -2.45 -0.64 3.84
C LEU A 57 -3.41 -1.05 2.72
N CYS A 58 -3.19 -2.21 2.09
CA CYS A 58 -4.13 -2.74 1.10
C CYS A 58 -5.51 -3.02 1.71
N ARG A 59 -5.56 -3.67 2.88
CA ARG A 59 -6.82 -3.95 3.58
C ARG A 59 -7.55 -2.68 3.99
N VAL A 60 -6.86 -1.74 4.63
CA VAL A 60 -7.43 -0.45 5.08
C VAL A 60 -7.99 0.34 3.91
N LEU A 61 -7.30 0.32 2.77
CA LEU A 61 -7.68 1.06 1.58
C LEU A 61 -8.56 0.24 0.61
N GLY A 62 -8.97 -0.98 0.97
CA GLY A 62 -9.75 -1.85 0.08
C GLY A 62 -9.08 -2.09 -1.28
N LEU A 63 -7.75 -2.07 -1.31
CA LEU A 63 -6.96 -2.38 -2.49
C LEU A 63 -6.70 -3.88 -2.53
N GLU A 64 -6.92 -4.48 -3.70
CA GLU A 64 -6.52 -5.86 -3.91
C GLU A 64 -5.06 -5.95 -4.34
N THR A 65 -4.32 -6.91 -3.76
CA THR A 65 -2.89 -7.11 -4.06
C THR A 65 -2.65 -7.45 -5.53
N HIS A 66 -3.63 -8.05 -6.21
CA HIS A 66 -3.58 -8.36 -7.64
C HIS A 66 -3.43 -7.09 -8.52
N ASN A 67 -3.86 -5.92 -8.03
CA ASN A 67 -3.68 -4.64 -8.73
C ASN A 67 -2.20 -4.23 -8.86
N PHE A 68 -1.33 -4.85 -8.06
CA PHE A 68 0.11 -4.58 -8.03
C PHE A 68 0.94 -5.67 -8.71
N ILE A 69 0.32 -6.81 -9.04
CA ILE A 69 0.97 -7.87 -9.80
C ILE A 69 0.94 -7.45 -11.26
N SER A 70 2.09 -7.02 -11.78
CA SER A 70 2.30 -6.88 -13.22
C SER A 70 1.91 -8.21 -13.85
N LYS A 71 0.92 -8.22 -14.76
CA LYS A 71 0.70 -9.37 -15.63
C LYS A 71 2.01 -9.59 -16.39
N GLU A 72 2.87 -10.49 -15.92
CA GLU A 72 3.84 -11.13 -16.81
C GLU A 72 2.97 -11.71 -17.93
N LYS A 73 3.05 -11.08 -19.09
CA LYS A 73 2.36 -11.55 -20.28
C LYS A 73 2.75 -13.01 -20.44
N ASN A 74 1.74 -13.87 -20.54
CA ASN A 74 1.81 -15.07 -21.34
C ASN A 74 2.46 -14.71 -22.70
N ALA A 75 3.77 -14.88 -22.79
CA ALA A 75 4.41 -15.16 -24.06
C ALA A 75 4.10 -16.61 -24.34
N SER A 76 3.00 -16.80 -25.06
CA SER A 76 2.63 -18.02 -25.75
C SER A 76 3.87 -18.72 -26.30
N LYS A 77 4.23 -19.89 -25.76
CA LYS A 77 4.76 -20.96 -26.62
C LYS A 77 3.54 -21.62 -27.26
N ALA A 78 3.01 -20.95 -28.28
CA ALA A 78 2.52 -21.66 -29.45
C ALA A 78 3.78 -21.89 -30.31
N SER A 79 4.32 -23.10 -30.24
CA SER A 79 5.35 -23.62 -31.16
C SER A 79 5.12 -25.10 -31.29
#